data_AF-A0A7G9FHT6-F1
#
_entry.id   AF-A0A7G9FHT6-F1
#
_cell.length_a   1.000
_cell.length_b   1.000
_cell.length_c   1.000
_cell.angle_alpha   90.00
_cell.angle_beta   90.00
_cell.angle_gamma   90.00
#
_symmetry.space_group_name_H-M   'P 1'
#
loop_
_entity.id
_entity.type
_entity.pdbx_description
1 polymer ?
#
loop_
_entity_poly.entity_id
_entity_poly.type
_entity_poly.pdbx_seq_one_letter_code
_entity_poly.pdbx_strand_id
1 'polypeptide(L)'
;MSVITNFGTLLRLYANKQKSAFVNLRDFCDYIKKYAQHYIEEEPSLDVYLGNTEDTVIAELQKLESKRLVSVLERDGEKQIVIVIMYYTVRFAQRYKELAFNPAVPFPTMADLPKQLSSDALEKRTASDLLAALFAKQDLKSPKLYVVQLPRNVPSILFPECVPVQMLTDAALSKIRAMLKKEEYHDYFLKKLRNANPGKEISIKTFFEQFVSRQDSPSQLLESSSSSFYSWSQLCYFIRQDFEKVKDTTLEDTNLLQAVAIAELHLLMLKNKVQELQQKDEALELLEASLDKPPYFYPMSAIIKMTDSKGMPLSNRYSDADLKKFLERLTTESEDGDLPHLLVFKVDSGTRYFVYKTKVFPLIIRLCNEAHSAIKQNLTNKWYKALKNFEKLSEMHDKQRFESVLKTQVEKTSPVLYALLNANFLTLLDIELQNSTNGGNFRLFSNGRLLPYSELLMISNSAVLSNAKILLPFWYSIPIVSQIIGFFMRGPKKKKNGEEKEEVRDTHSTNKNIRPATKREAIMQAAKTVENDLVPEGSTVDRELDSYCKQWNKLISPDAHRQLTEDVNSLIRGYMRRVIHTISAQTFTIERVRSLAESLIKTPNMQKISEQESLFMYVQLYILRLISNG
;
A
#
# COMPACT_ATOMS: atom_id res chain seq x y z
N MET A 1 -8.59 -46.43 24.93
CA MET A 1 -8.22 -45.94 23.59
C MET A 1 -9.51 -45.57 22.89
N SER A 2 -9.61 -44.41 22.25
CA SER A 2 -10.81 -44.06 21.47
C SER A 2 -10.99 -45.04 20.30
N VAL A 3 -12.22 -45.47 20.04
CA VAL A 3 -12.57 -46.31 18.89
C VAL A 3 -12.20 -45.57 17.61
N ILE A 4 -11.52 -46.26 16.68
CA ILE A 4 -11.05 -45.66 15.42
C ILE A 4 -12.11 -45.95 14.36
N THR A 5 -12.76 -44.90 13.87
CA THR A 5 -13.83 -44.99 12.87
C THR A 5 -13.35 -44.68 11.44
N ASN A 6 -12.23 -43.97 11.31
CA ASN A 6 -11.69 -43.60 10.00
C ASN A 6 -11.02 -44.80 9.30
N PHE A 7 -11.57 -45.20 8.15
CA PHE A 7 -11.10 -46.34 7.34
C PHE A 7 -9.60 -46.29 7.00
N GLY A 8 -9.09 -45.13 6.55
CA GLY A 8 -7.67 -44.97 6.23
C GLY A 8 -6.76 -45.15 7.45
N THR A 9 -7.23 -44.76 8.64
CA THR A 9 -6.50 -44.94 9.90
C THR A 9 -6.50 -46.39 10.35
N LEU A 10 -7.62 -47.11 10.16
CA LEU A 10 -7.73 -48.55 10.40
C LEU A 10 -6.80 -49.36 9.49
N LEU A 11 -6.78 -49.05 8.20
CA LEU A 11 -5.90 -49.68 7.22
C LEU A 11 -4.42 -49.46 7.56
N ARG A 12 -4.05 -48.22 7.93
CA ARG A 12 -2.70 -47.90 8.38
C ARG A 12 -2.33 -48.63 9.68
N LEU A 13 -3.26 -48.72 10.64
CA LEU A 13 -3.05 -49.45 11.89
C LEU A 13 -2.77 -50.94 11.62
N TYR A 14 -3.55 -51.55 10.72
CA TYR A 14 -3.37 -52.93 10.32
C TYR A 14 -2.01 -53.17 9.65
N ALA A 15 -1.64 -52.33 8.67
CA ALA A 15 -0.32 -52.38 8.02
C ALA A 15 0.84 -52.25 9.03
N ASN A 16 0.70 -51.35 10.02
CA ASN A 16 1.68 -51.20 11.10
C ASN A 16 1.78 -52.44 12.00
N LYS A 17 0.64 -53.06 12.36
CA LYS A 17 0.63 -54.31 13.14
C LYS A 17 1.33 -55.45 12.39
N GLN A 18 1.11 -55.55 11.08
CA GLN A 18 1.77 -56.55 10.23
C GLN A 18 3.21 -56.21 9.85
N LYS A 19 3.68 -54.98 10.15
CA LYS A 19 4.97 -54.44 9.70
C LYS A 19 5.16 -54.56 8.18
N SER A 20 4.08 -54.48 7.42
CA SER A 20 4.05 -54.63 5.96
C SER A 20 3.17 -53.56 5.34
N ALA A 21 3.65 -52.93 4.28
CA ALA A 21 2.85 -52.03 3.45
C ALA A 21 1.93 -52.79 2.48
N PHE A 22 2.17 -54.09 2.28
CA PHE A 22 1.36 -54.95 1.43
C PHE A 22 0.31 -55.64 2.28
N VAL A 23 -0.95 -55.33 1.99
CA VAL A 23 -2.11 -55.86 2.69
C VAL A 23 -2.93 -56.70 1.71
N ASN A 24 -3.22 -57.95 2.07
CA ASN A 24 -4.16 -58.77 1.31
C ASN A 24 -5.59 -58.28 1.59
N LEU A 25 -6.38 -58.03 0.55
CA LEU A 25 -7.73 -57.49 0.70
C LEU A 25 -8.64 -58.41 1.54
N ARG A 26 -8.59 -59.73 1.31
CA ARG A 26 -9.44 -60.71 2.01
C ARG A 26 -9.12 -60.73 3.51
N ASP A 27 -7.83 -60.83 3.85
CA ASP A 27 -7.37 -60.84 5.25
C ASP A 27 -7.72 -59.53 5.98
N PHE A 28 -7.75 -58.41 5.26
CA PHE A 28 -8.14 -57.12 5.81
C PHE A 28 -9.66 -56.99 6.00
N CYS A 29 -10.47 -57.52 5.08
CA CYS A 29 -11.92 -57.58 5.24
C CYS A 29 -12.30 -58.40 6.48
N ASP A 30 -11.66 -59.54 6.70
CA ASP A 30 -11.87 -60.36 7.90
C ASP A 30 -11.48 -59.62 9.19
N TYR A 31 -10.37 -58.87 9.15
CA TYR A 31 -9.94 -58.04 10.26
C TYR A 31 -10.95 -56.93 10.57
N ILE A 32 -11.40 -56.19 9.55
CA ILE A 32 -12.38 -55.12 9.73
C ILE A 32 -13.69 -55.67 10.27
N LYS A 33 -14.16 -56.82 9.76
CA LYS A 33 -15.40 -57.44 10.23
C LYS A 33 -15.33 -57.80 11.72
N LYS A 34 -14.22 -58.40 12.16
CA LYS A 34 -13.97 -58.70 13.58
C LYS A 34 -13.83 -57.43 14.43
N TYR A 35 -13.19 -56.39 13.90
CA TYR A 35 -13.06 -55.10 14.57
C TYR A 35 -14.43 -54.43 14.75
N ALA A 36 -15.25 -54.41 13.70
CA ALA A 36 -16.61 -53.88 13.76
C ALA A 36 -17.48 -54.65 14.75
N GLN A 37 -17.45 -55.99 14.75
CA GLN A 37 -18.19 -56.82 15.71
C GLN A 37 -17.83 -56.52 17.18
N HIS A 38 -16.56 -56.25 17.44
CA HIS A 38 -16.08 -55.99 18.80
C HIS A 38 -16.45 -54.58 19.32
N TYR A 39 -16.58 -53.59 18.44
CA TYR A 39 -16.79 -52.18 18.82
C TYR A 39 -18.15 -51.61 18.40
N ILE A 40 -19.07 -52.44 17.88
CA ILE A 40 -20.38 -52.00 17.39
C ILE A 40 -21.26 -51.39 18.49
N GLU A 41 -21.15 -51.90 19.73
CA GLU A 41 -21.91 -51.42 20.89
C GLU A 41 -21.43 -50.03 21.34
N GLU A 42 -20.13 -49.74 21.17
CA GLU A 42 -19.53 -48.44 21.51
C GLU A 42 -19.73 -47.43 20.37
N GLU A 43 -19.77 -47.88 19.12
CA GLU A 43 -19.79 -47.03 17.94
C GLU A 43 -20.65 -47.63 16.80
N PRO A 44 -21.93 -47.23 16.67
CA PRO A 44 -22.86 -47.77 15.68
C PRO A 44 -22.47 -47.53 14.21
N SER A 45 -21.56 -46.58 13.94
CA SER A 45 -21.12 -46.24 12.59
C SER A 45 -20.33 -47.37 11.89
N LEU A 46 -19.90 -48.40 12.64
CA LEU A 46 -19.19 -49.56 12.12
C LEU A 46 -20.10 -50.65 11.52
N ASP A 47 -21.43 -50.53 11.65
CA ASP A 47 -22.42 -51.52 11.17
C ASP A 47 -22.29 -51.81 9.66
N VAL A 48 -21.89 -50.78 8.89
CA VAL A 48 -21.70 -50.84 7.43
C VAL A 48 -20.73 -51.97 7.03
N TYR A 49 -19.78 -52.33 7.91
CA TYR A 49 -18.80 -53.38 7.65
C TYR A 49 -19.26 -54.80 8.04
N LEU A 50 -20.44 -54.99 8.64
CA LEU A 50 -20.91 -56.30 9.10
C LEU A 50 -21.68 -57.09 8.03
N GLY A 51 -22.40 -56.38 7.15
CA GLY A 51 -23.21 -56.95 6.07
C GLY A 51 -22.39 -57.24 4.81
N ASN A 52 -22.11 -56.21 4.00
CA ASN A 52 -21.37 -56.32 2.74
C ASN A 52 -19.96 -55.71 2.87
N THR A 53 -19.11 -56.38 3.65
CA THR A 53 -17.78 -55.89 4.02
C THR A 53 -16.90 -55.64 2.81
N GLU A 54 -16.86 -56.56 1.84
CA GLU A 54 -15.92 -56.51 0.71
C GLU A 54 -16.22 -55.33 -0.24
N ASP A 55 -17.47 -55.17 -0.67
CA ASP A 55 -17.88 -54.06 -1.55
C ASP A 55 -17.69 -52.69 -0.86
N THR A 56 -17.97 -52.61 0.44
CA THR A 56 -17.76 -51.39 1.23
C THR A 56 -16.27 -51.04 1.34
N VAL A 57 -15.43 -52.03 1.60
CA VAL A 57 -13.97 -51.87 1.69
C VAL A 57 -13.40 -51.47 0.34
N ILE A 58 -13.85 -52.07 -0.77
CA ILE A 58 -13.43 -51.71 -2.13
C ILE A 58 -13.82 -50.26 -2.45
N ALA A 59 -15.04 -49.84 -2.14
CA ALA A 59 -15.50 -48.47 -2.37
C ALA A 59 -14.67 -47.44 -1.56
N GLU A 60 -14.33 -47.74 -0.31
CA GLU A 60 -13.46 -46.89 0.51
C GLU A 60 -12.01 -46.89 0.01
N LEU A 61 -11.49 -48.02 -0.50
CA LEU A 61 -10.18 -48.09 -1.13
C LEU A 61 -10.10 -47.24 -2.40
N GLN A 62 -11.13 -47.25 -3.24
CA GLN A 62 -11.21 -46.38 -4.42
C GLN A 62 -11.15 -44.89 -4.04
N LYS A 63 -11.83 -44.48 -2.95
CA LYS A 63 -11.75 -43.11 -2.42
C LYS A 63 -10.35 -42.76 -1.90
N LEU A 64 -9.62 -43.72 -1.33
CA LEU A 64 -8.24 -43.52 -0.87
C LEU A 64 -7.24 -43.52 -2.04
N GLU A 65 -7.49 -44.33 -3.07
CA GLU A 65 -6.67 -44.41 -4.29
C GLU A 65 -6.79 -43.13 -5.11
N SER A 66 -8.00 -42.56 -5.25
CA SER A 66 -8.20 -41.26 -5.89
C SER A 66 -7.46 -40.12 -5.17
N LYS A 67 -7.20 -40.29 -3.86
CA LYS A 67 -6.40 -39.38 -3.03
C LYS A 67 -4.91 -39.75 -2.99
N ARG A 68 -4.49 -40.78 -3.72
CA ARG A 68 -3.09 -41.30 -3.76
C ARG A 68 -2.55 -41.76 -2.40
N LEU A 69 -3.43 -42.30 -1.55
CA LEU A 69 -3.09 -42.79 -0.20
C LEU A 69 -2.88 -44.31 -0.15
N VAL A 70 -3.37 -45.01 -1.17
CA VAL A 70 -3.18 -46.44 -1.41
C VAL A 70 -3.02 -46.68 -2.92
N SER A 71 -2.48 -47.84 -3.29
CA SER A 71 -2.48 -48.33 -4.67
C SER A 71 -2.93 -49.79 -4.66
N VAL A 72 -3.90 -50.15 -5.50
CA VAL A 72 -4.39 -51.52 -5.58
C VAL A 72 -3.69 -52.24 -6.74
N LEU A 73 -3.12 -53.41 -6.46
CA LEU A 73 -2.53 -54.29 -7.45
C LEU A 73 -3.42 -55.52 -7.65
N GLU A 74 -3.85 -55.73 -8.89
CA GLU A 74 -4.50 -56.95 -9.32
C GLU A 74 -3.44 -57.94 -9.82
N ARG A 75 -3.43 -59.15 -9.25
CA ARG A 75 -2.67 -60.28 -9.79
C ARG A 75 -3.65 -61.29 -10.37
N ASP A 76 -3.35 -61.76 -11.59
CA ASP A 76 -4.15 -62.75 -12.33
C ASP A 76 -4.65 -63.88 -11.42
N GLY A 77 -5.97 -63.89 -11.18
CA GLY A 77 -6.65 -64.85 -10.34
C GLY A 77 -6.72 -64.49 -8.85
N GLU A 78 -7.76 -63.72 -8.49
CA GLU A 78 -8.34 -63.58 -7.14
C GLU A 78 -7.61 -62.80 -6.03
N LYS A 79 -6.29 -62.57 -6.11
CA LYS A 79 -5.56 -61.91 -5.00
C LYS A 79 -5.30 -60.44 -5.28
N GLN A 80 -6.21 -59.58 -4.81
CA GLN A 80 -5.99 -58.13 -4.75
C GLN A 80 -5.06 -57.78 -3.57
N ILE A 81 -3.94 -57.13 -3.88
CA ILE A 81 -2.98 -56.65 -2.88
C ILE A 81 -3.08 -55.12 -2.84
N VAL A 82 -3.33 -54.59 -1.65
CA VAL A 82 -3.35 -53.15 -1.39
C VAL A 82 -1.98 -52.72 -0.90
N ILE A 83 -1.33 -51.79 -1.61
CA ILE A 83 -0.13 -51.10 -1.13
C ILE A 83 -0.58 -49.86 -0.35
N VAL A 84 -0.32 -49.86 0.96
CA VAL A 84 -0.69 -48.77 1.86
C VAL A 84 0.40 -47.68 1.83
N ILE A 85 0.25 -46.66 0.98
CA ILE A 85 1.23 -45.57 0.85
C ILE A 85 1.40 -44.82 2.19
N MET A 86 0.30 -44.65 2.94
CA MET A 86 0.31 -44.00 4.26
C MET A 86 1.23 -44.67 5.30
N TYR A 87 1.56 -45.96 5.11
CA TYR A 87 2.56 -46.66 5.92
C TYR A 87 3.93 -46.01 5.77
N TYR A 88 4.32 -45.67 4.53
CA TYR A 88 5.57 -45.01 4.22
C TYR A 88 5.60 -43.54 4.68
N THR A 89 4.46 -42.84 4.69
CA THR A 89 4.37 -41.47 5.22
C THR A 89 4.90 -41.40 6.66
N VAL A 90 4.49 -42.34 7.53
CA VAL A 90 4.93 -42.38 8.94
C VAL A 90 6.42 -42.73 9.06
N ARG A 91 6.87 -43.72 8.28
CA ARG A 91 8.27 -44.16 8.30
C ARG A 91 9.21 -43.07 7.79
N PHE A 92 8.85 -42.36 6.73
CA PHE A 92 9.63 -41.23 6.24
C PHE A 92 9.56 -40.03 7.19
N ALA A 93 8.43 -39.80 7.86
CA ALA A 93 8.36 -38.78 8.91
C ALA A 93 9.33 -39.08 10.06
N GLN A 94 9.52 -40.35 10.44
CA GLN A 94 10.56 -40.76 11.39
C GLN A 94 11.97 -40.52 10.85
N ARG A 95 12.23 -40.86 9.59
CA ARG A 95 13.52 -40.58 8.93
C ARG A 95 13.85 -39.10 8.88
N TYR A 96 12.87 -38.21 8.70
CA TYR A 96 13.05 -36.76 8.81
C TYR A 96 13.36 -36.30 10.23
N LYS A 97 12.82 -36.97 11.26
CA LYS A 97 13.24 -36.72 12.65
C LYS A 97 14.68 -37.17 12.90
N GLU A 98 15.08 -38.32 12.36
CA GLU A 98 16.47 -38.79 12.45
C GLU A 98 17.45 -37.85 11.75
N LEU A 99 17.07 -37.31 10.59
CA LEU A 99 17.84 -36.32 9.83
C LEU A 99 18.18 -35.07 10.65
N ALA A 100 17.32 -34.66 11.58
CA ALA A 100 17.56 -33.52 12.45
C ALA A 100 18.75 -33.75 13.41
N PHE A 101 19.02 -35.00 13.79
CA PHE A 101 20.12 -35.36 14.69
C PHE A 101 21.35 -35.88 13.94
N ASN A 102 21.15 -36.51 12.78
CA ASN A 102 22.23 -37.08 11.97
C ASN A 102 22.12 -36.66 10.50
N PRO A 103 22.90 -35.64 10.07
CA PRO A 103 22.91 -35.17 8.69
C PRO A 103 23.37 -36.22 7.66
N ALA A 104 24.07 -37.28 8.08
CA ALA A 104 24.56 -38.32 7.17
C ALA A 104 23.42 -39.21 6.61
N VAL A 105 22.30 -39.33 7.32
CA VAL A 105 21.13 -40.10 6.86
C VAL A 105 20.68 -39.54 5.50
N PRO A 106 20.46 -40.33 4.43
CA PRO A 106 20.05 -39.79 3.14
C PRO A 106 18.59 -39.33 3.15
N PHE A 107 18.23 -38.34 2.32
CA PHE A 107 16.82 -38.07 2.05
C PHE A 107 16.12 -39.33 1.50
N PRO A 108 14.84 -39.55 1.82
CA PRO A 108 14.10 -40.66 1.23
C PRO A 108 13.87 -40.40 -0.27
N THR A 109 13.93 -41.44 -1.08
CA THR A 109 13.88 -41.40 -2.55
C THR A 109 12.93 -42.47 -3.08
N MET A 110 12.63 -42.43 -4.38
CA MET A 110 11.80 -43.47 -5.02
C MET A 110 12.38 -44.88 -4.88
N ALA A 111 13.70 -45.04 -4.68
CA ALA A 111 14.32 -46.35 -4.45
C ALA A 111 13.99 -46.95 -3.07
N ASP A 112 13.55 -46.13 -2.11
CA ASP A 112 13.09 -46.58 -0.79
C ASP A 112 11.66 -47.14 -0.81
N LEU A 113 10.95 -47.02 -1.95
CA LEU A 113 9.62 -47.56 -2.17
C LEU A 113 9.67 -48.92 -2.89
N PRO A 114 8.63 -49.76 -2.75
CA PRO A 114 8.59 -51.05 -3.41
C PRO A 114 8.54 -50.90 -4.93
N LYS A 115 9.29 -51.73 -5.65
CA LYS A 115 9.36 -51.73 -7.13
C LYS A 115 8.00 -51.95 -7.81
N GLN A 116 7.06 -52.57 -7.10
CA GLN A 116 5.70 -52.85 -7.56
C GLN A 116 4.80 -51.62 -7.54
N LEU A 117 5.19 -50.53 -6.88
CA LEU A 117 4.42 -49.29 -6.87
C LEU A 117 4.63 -48.54 -8.19
N SER A 118 3.54 -48.25 -8.90
CA SER A 118 3.60 -47.44 -10.13
C SER A 118 4.20 -46.07 -9.85
N SER A 119 4.98 -45.55 -10.80
CA SER A 119 5.59 -44.22 -10.70
C SER A 119 4.55 -43.09 -10.59
N ASP A 120 3.31 -43.33 -10.99
CA ASP A 120 2.20 -42.36 -10.95
C ASP A 120 1.32 -42.49 -9.71
N ALA A 121 1.60 -43.47 -8.83
CA ALA A 121 0.85 -43.67 -7.60
C ALA A 121 1.02 -42.53 -6.58
N LEU A 122 2.04 -41.68 -6.73
CA LEU A 122 2.32 -40.54 -5.86
C LEU A 122 2.14 -39.21 -6.58
N GLU A 123 1.81 -38.17 -5.82
CA GLU A 123 1.71 -36.81 -6.35
C GLU A 123 3.11 -36.22 -6.58
N LYS A 124 3.42 -35.92 -7.84
CA LYS A 124 4.67 -35.27 -8.25
C LYS A 124 4.49 -33.76 -8.22
N ARG A 125 5.37 -33.05 -7.51
CA ARG A 125 5.36 -31.59 -7.40
C ARG A 125 6.77 -31.04 -7.62
N THR A 126 6.89 -29.90 -8.29
CA THR A 126 8.17 -29.19 -8.34
C THR A 126 8.53 -28.69 -6.94
N ALA A 127 9.82 -28.68 -6.61
CA ALA A 127 10.29 -28.22 -5.31
C ALA A 127 9.93 -26.75 -5.05
N SER A 128 10.01 -25.89 -6.07
CA SER A 128 9.66 -24.47 -5.97
C SER A 128 8.20 -24.27 -5.58
N ASP A 129 7.28 -24.93 -6.29
CA ASP A 129 5.84 -24.77 -6.05
C ASP A 129 5.42 -25.40 -4.72
N LEU A 130 5.98 -26.57 -4.39
CA LEU A 130 5.66 -27.27 -3.15
C LEU A 130 6.13 -26.47 -1.93
N LEU A 131 7.37 -25.98 -1.92
CA LEU A 131 7.89 -25.19 -0.81
C LEU A 131 7.06 -23.90 -0.62
N ALA A 132 6.76 -23.18 -1.71
CA ALA A 132 5.91 -21.99 -1.65
C ALA A 132 4.53 -22.29 -1.05
N ALA A 133 3.88 -23.37 -1.48
CA ALA A 133 2.57 -23.78 -0.96
C ALA A 133 2.64 -24.15 0.53
N LEU A 134 3.62 -24.96 0.94
CA LEU A 134 3.74 -25.43 2.32
C LEU A 134 4.11 -24.31 3.30
N PHE A 135 5.00 -23.39 2.91
CA PHE A 135 5.32 -22.22 3.74
C PHE A 135 4.14 -21.26 3.89
N ALA A 136 3.25 -21.17 2.90
CA ALA A 136 2.02 -20.39 3.00
C ALA A 136 0.96 -21.08 3.88
N LYS A 137 0.75 -22.39 3.68
CA LYS A 137 -0.21 -23.19 4.45
C LYS A 137 0.14 -24.67 4.38
N GLN A 138 0.39 -25.28 5.53
CA GLN A 138 0.67 -26.71 5.66
C GLN A 138 -0.34 -27.40 6.58
N ASP A 139 -0.82 -28.58 6.19
CA ASP A 139 -1.62 -29.45 7.06
C ASP A 139 -0.77 -30.58 7.65
N LEU A 140 -0.34 -30.42 8.89
CA LEU A 140 0.49 -31.39 9.61
C LEU A 140 -0.23 -32.72 9.92
N LYS A 141 -1.56 -32.79 9.72
CA LYS A 141 -2.33 -34.04 9.87
C LYS A 141 -2.50 -34.78 8.55
N SER A 142 -2.10 -34.18 7.42
CA SER A 142 -2.22 -34.77 6.10
C SER A 142 -1.36 -36.05 5.98
N PRO A 143 -1.94 -37.18 5.55
CA PRO A 143 -1.20 -38.43 5.35
C PRO A 143 -0.49 -38.50 3.98
N LYS A 144 -0.51 -37.41 3.20
CA LYS A 144 0.03 -37.38 1.84
C LYS A 144 1.56 -37.49 1.82
N LEU A 145 2.04 -38.12 0.76
CA LEU A 145 3.45 -38.27 0.45
C LEU A 145 3.71 -37.70 -0.95
N TYR A 146 4.57 -36.68 -1.03
CA TYR A 146 4.92 -36.01 -2.28
C TYR A 146 6.22 -36.55 -2.85
N VAL A 147 6.28 -36.66 -4.18
CA VAL A 147 7.53 -36.77 -4.93
C VAL A 147 7.97 -35.36 -5.30
N VAL A 148 9.02 -34.88 -4.66
CA VAL A 148 9.55 -33.53 -4.84
C VAL A 148 10.58 -33.55 -5.97
N GLN A 149 10.21 -32.95 -7.09
CA GLN A 149 11.07 -32.82 -8.26
C GLN A 149 12.03 -31.65 -8.07
N LEU A 150 13.31 -31.98 -7.97
CA LEU A 150 14.39 -31.00 -7.81
C LEU A 150 14.88 -30.52 -9.18
N PRO A 151 15.43 -29.29 -9.26
CA PRO A 151 15.93 -28.72 -10.51
C PRO A 151 17.18 -29.46 -11.03
N ARG A 152 17.56 -29.18 -12.30
CA ARG A 152 18.86 -29.53 -12.91
C ARG A 152 19.23 -31.02 -12.82
N ASN A 153 18.27 -31.91 -13.05
CA ASN A 153 18.45 -33.38 -13.02
C ASN A 153 18.89 -33.96 -11.67
N VAL A 154 18.76 -33.21 -10.58
CA VAL A 154 18.99 -33.75 -9.23
C VAL A 154 17.90 -34.78 -8.91
N PRO A 155 18.25 -35.99 -8.41
CA PRO A 155 17.27 -37.03 -8.11
C PRO A 155 16.19 -36.55 -7.14
N SER A 156 14.93 -36.88 -7.43
CA SER A 156 13.78 -36.47 -6.62
C SER A 156 13.81 -37.09 -5.22
N ILE A 157 13.23 -36.37 -4.26
CA ILE A 157 13.07 -36.84 -2.87
C ILE A 157 11.60 -37.11 -2.56
N LEU A 158 11.36 -37.89 -1.52
CA LEU A 158 10.03 -38.15 -0.97
C LEU A 158 9.82 -37.31 0.29
N PHE A 159 8.77 -36.48 0.29
CA PHE A 159 8.46 -35.59 1.39
C PHE A 159 7.04 -35.84 1.94
N PRO A 160 6.89 -36.29 3.20
CA PRO A 160 5.59 -36.45 3.83
C PRO A 160 5.04 -35.10 4.32
N GLU A 161 3.80 -34.78 3.98
CA GLU A 161 3.19 -33.47 4.31
C GLU A 161 3.06 -33.22 5.83
N CYS A 162 2.96 -34.29 6.61
CA CYS A 162 2.89 -34.22 8.07
C CYS A 162 4.19 -33.77 8.75
N VAL A 163 5.30 -33.67 8.01
CA VAL A 163 6.58 -33.14 8.52
C VAL A 163 6.62 -31.64 8.28
N PRO A 164 6.90 -30.79 9.29
CA PRO A 164 7.06 -29.36 9.08
C PRO A 164 8.07 -29.04 7.99
N VAL A 165 7.72 -28.19 7.04
CA VAL A 165 8.60 -27.84 5.91
C VAL A 165 9.95 -27.25 6.37
N GLN A 166 9.98 -26.58 7.52
CA GLN A 166 11.21 -26.10 8.15
C GLN A 166 12.21 -27.23 8.43
N MET A 167 11.74 -28.43 8.79
CA MET A 167 12.60 -29.58 9.04
C MET A 167 13.31 -30.05 7.77
N LEU A 168 12.67 -29.92 6.59
CA LEU A 168 13.30 -30.21 5.30
C LEU A 168 14.42 -29.22 5.00
N THR A 169 14.16 -27.92 5.17
CA THR A 169 15.14 -26.88 4.91
C THR A 169 16.30 -26.92 5.92
N ASP A 170 16.01 -27.15 7.20
CA ASP A 170 17.03 -27.27 8.23
C ASP A 170 17.90 -28.52 8.04
N ALA A 171 17.31 -29.63 7.60
CA ALA A 171 18.06 -30.83 7.25
C ALA A 171 18.99 -30.59 6.06
N ALA A 172 18.53 -29.87 5.02
CA ALA A 172 19.36 -29.50 3.89
C ALA A 172 20.56 -28.63 4.30
N LEU A 173 20.31 -27.60 5.12
CA LEU A 173 21.36 -26.73 5.63
C LEU A 173 22.35 -27.50 6.53
N SER A 174 21.84 -28.40 7.37
CA SER A 174 22.67 -29.24 8.26
C SER A 174 23.58 -30.20 7.49
N LYS A 175 23.13 -30.74 6.34
CA LYS A 175 23.94 -31.58 5.45
C LYS A 175 25.11 -30.81 4.84
N ILE A 176 24.84 -29.61 4.30
CA ILE A 176 25.88 -28.73 3.75
C ILE A 176 26.89 -28.38 4.85
N ARG A 177 26.40 -28.01 6.05
CA ARG A 177 27.24 -27.72 7.21
C ARG A 177 28.11 -28.92 7.61
N ALA A 178 27.55 -30.13 7.66
CA ALA A 178 28.29 -31.33 8.02
C ALA A 178 29.42 -31.63 7.04
N MET A 179 29.20 -31.41 5.74
CA MET A 179 30.26 -31.51 4.73
C MET A 179 31.37 -30.47 4.95
N LEU A 180 31.00 -29.20 5.16
CA LEU A 180 31.96 -28.11 5.37
C LEU A 180 32.71 -28.16 6.71
N LYS A 181 32.33 -29.05 7.63
CA LYS A 181 33.08 -29.33 8.86
C LYS A 181 34.26 -30.28 8.63
N LYS A 182 34.25 -31.09 7.57
CA LYS A 182 35.38 -31.95 7.22
C LYS A 182 36.53 -31.07 6.70
N GLU A 183 37.74 -31.24 7.24
CA GLU A 183 38.90 -30.38 6.93
C GLU A 183 39.17 -30.25 5.42
N GLU A 184 39.04 -31.37 4.70
CA GLU A 184 39.25 -31.43 3.24
C GLU A 184 38.35 -30.46 2.45
N TYR A 185 37.10 -30.27 2.88
CA TYR A 185 36.15 -29.37 2.22
C TYR A 185 36.16 -27.97 2.83
N HIS A 186 36.43 -27.88 4.13
CA HIS A 186 36.44 -26.61 4.87
C HIS A 186 37.39 -25.59 4.22
N ASP A 187 38.67 -25.94 4.15
CA ASP A 187 39.72 -25.06 3.64
C ASP A 187 39.55 -24.80 2.14
N TYR A 188 39.12 -25.83 1.40
CA TYR A 188 38.89 -25.73 -0.04
C TYR A 188 37.81 -24.70 -0.36
N PHE A 189 36.60 -24.83 0.22
CA PHE A 189 35.49 -23.92 -0.09
C PHE A 189 35.70 -22.53 0.52
N LEU A 190 36.32 -22.42 1.70
CA LEU A 190 36.68 -21.13 2.28
C LEU A 190 37.67 -20.36 1.39
N LYS A 191 38.73 -21.02 0.90
CA LYS A 191 39.69 -20.41 -0.02
C LYS A 191 39.03 -20.01 -1.34
N LYS A 192 38.17 -20.88 -1.89
CA LYS A 192 37.42 -20.61 -3.13
C LYS A 192 36.51 -19.40 -3.00
N LEU A 193 35.78 -19.28 -1.88
CA LEU A 193 34.93 -18.12 -1.59
C LEU A 193 35.73 -16.83 -1.42
N ARG A 194 36.86 -16.86 -0.71
CA ARG A 194 37.73 -15.68 -0.53
C ARG A 194 38.30 -15.19 -1.86
N ASN A 195 38.84 -16.10 -2.67
CA ASN A 195 39.44 -15.78 -3.96
C ASN A 195 38.43 -15.17 -4.93
N ALA A 196 37.17 -15.58 -4.86
CA ALA A 196 36.11 -15.05 -5.71
C ALA A 196 35.59 -13.66 -5.28
N ASN A 197 36.05 -13.12 -4.15
CA ASN A 197 35.57 -11.87 -3.57
C ASN A 197 36.70 -11.02 -2.99
N PRO A 198 37.57 -10.47 -3.85
CA PRO A 198 38.66 -9.61 -3.41
C PRO A 198 38.12 -8.40 -2.63
N GLY A 199 38.75 -8.09 -1.50
CA GLY A 199 38.36 -6.97 -0.63
C GLY A 199 37.21 -7.25 0.36
N LYS A 200 36.56 -8.42 0.31
CA LYS A 200 35.53 -8.85 1.28
C LYS A 200 35.92 -10.10 2.08
N GLU A 201 37.21 -10.44 2.09
CA GLU A 201 37.73 -11.70 2.64
C GLU A 201 37.38 -11.92 4.11
N ILE A 202 37.48 -10.87 4.94
CA ILE A 202 37.16 -10.94 6.37
C ILE A 202 35.67 -11.24 6.56
N SER A 203 34.80 -10.52 5.86
CA SER A 203 33.35 -10.72 5.95
C SER A 203 32.94 -12.14 5.51
N ILE A 204 33.58 -12.68 4.48
CA ILE A 204 33.34 -14.05 3.99
C ILE A 204 33.84 -15.09 4.98
N LYS A 205 35.03 -14.87 5.55
CA LYS A 205 35.57 -15.75 6.58
C LYS A 205 34.65 -15.78 7.80
N THR A 206 34.24 -14.62 8.30
CA THR A 206 33.29 -14.51 9.41
C THR A 206 31.97 -15.22 9.10
N PHE A 207 31.40 -15.00 7.91
CA PHE A 207 30.18 -15.67 7.48
C PHE A 207 30.33 -17.19 7.44
N PHE A 208 31.40 -17.69 6.82
CA PHE A 208 31.66 -19.11 6.68
C PHE A 208 31.87 -19.77 8.04
N GLU A 209 32.70 -19.19 8.90
CA GLU A 209 32.95 -19.68 10.26
C GLU A 209 31.67 -19.66 11.10
N GLN A 210 30.87 -18.59 11.04
CA GLN A 210 29.58 -18.52 11.73
C GLN A 210 28.61 -19.60 11.25
N PHE A 211 28.54 -19.85 9.94
CA PHE A 211 27.68 -20.89 9.39
C PHE A 211 28.10 -22.30 9.84
N VAL A 212 29.41 -22.57 9.84
CA VAL A 212 29.98 -23.88 10.23
C VAL A 212 29.85 -24.13 11.74
N SER A 213 30.04 -23.08 12.56
CA SER A 213 30.10 -23.18 14.03
C SER A 213 28.74 -23.12 14.74
N ARG A 214 27.76 -22.34 14.27
CA ARG A 214 26.45 -22.21 14.95
C ARG A 214 25.65 -23.50 14.92
N GLN A 215 25.05 -23.85 16.06
CA GLN A 215 24.09 -24.96 16.19
C GLN A 215 22.63 -24.52 15.99
N ASP A 216 22.32 -23.23 16.14
CA ASP A 216 20.96 -22.68 15.98
C ASP A 216 20.47 -22.75 14.53
N SER A 217 19.14 -22.58 14.34
CA SER A 217 18.46 -22.69 13.04
C SER A 217 19.20 -21.83 12.00
N PRO A 218 19.83 -22.45 10.99
CA PRO A 218 20.64 -21.73 10.00
C PRO A 218 19.84 -20.70 9.19
N SER A 219 18.51 -20.76 9.23
CA SER A 219 17.60 -19.74 8.67
C SER A 219 17.81 -18.34 9.27
N GLN A 220 18.02 -18.23 10.59
CA GLN A 220 18.20 -16.93 11.28
C GLN A 220 19.51 -16.23 10.90
N LEU A 221 20.54 -17.00 10.55
CA LEU A 221 21.80 -16.47 10.01
C LEU A 221 21.63 -15.86 8.61
N LEU A 222 20.69 -16.37 7.83
CA LEU A 222 20.44 -15.92 6.47
C LEU A 222 19.59 -14.63 6.45
N GLU A 223 18.70 -14.46 7.42
CA GLU A 223 17.84 -13.28 7.54
C GLU A 223 18.56 -12.03 8.08
N SER A 224 19.75 -12.17 8.66
CA SER A 224 20.41 -11.08 9.40
C SER A 224 21.12 -10.03 8.54
N SER A 225 21.46 -10.33 7.28
CA SER A 225 22.15 -9.37 6.40
C SER A 225 21.99 -9.68 4.91
N SER A 226 21.85 -8.64 4.09
CA SER A 226 21.88 -8.73 2.62
C SER A 226 23.19 -9.33 2.08
N SER A 227 24.31 -9.15 2.78
CA SER A 227 25.61 -9.75 2.42
C SER A 227 25.68 -11.26 2.69
N SER A 228 24.86 -11.76 3.63
CA SER A 228 24.76 -13.19 3.93
C SER A 228 24.08 -13.95 2.79
N PHE A 229 23.03 -13.37 2.18
CA PHE A 229 22.36 -13.97 1.01
C PHE A 229 23.31 -14.17 -0.17
N TYR A 230 24.14 -13.17 -0.47
CA TYR A 230 25.11 -13.25 -1.55
C TYR A 230 26.16 -14.34 -1.29
N SER A 231 26.78 -14.33 -0.10
CA SER A 231 27.81 -15.31 0.28
C SER A 231 27.26 -16.74 0.27
N TRP A 232 26.02 -16.93 0.74
CA TRP A 232 25.34 -18.22 0.74
C TRP A 232 25.01 -18.72 -0.68
N SER A 233 24.47 -17.85 -1.53
CA SER A 233 24.16 -18.19 -2.92
C SER A 233 25.42 -18.62 -3.68
N GLN A 234 26.55 -17.95 -3.41
CA GLN A 234 27.82 -18.26 -4.04
C GLN A 234 28.42 -19.58 -3.52
N LEU A 235 28.30 -19.86 -2.22
CA LEU A 235 28.70 -21.15 -1.64
C LEU A 235 27.92 -22.31 -2.27
N CYS A 236 26.58 -22.20 -2.34
CA CYS A 236 25.73 -23.20 -2.99
C CYS A 236 26.12 -23.40 -4.45
N TYR A 237 26.36 -22.30 -5.18
CA TYR A 237 26.82 -22.35 -6.57
C TYR A 237 28.15 -23.11 -6.72
N PHE A 238 29.14 -22.85 -5.86
CA PHE A 238 30.44 -23.52 -5.95
C PHE A 238 30.37 -24.99 -5.60
N ILE A 239 29.61 -25.37 -4.56
CA ILE A 239 29.38 -26.78 -4.24
C ILE A 239 28.73 -27.47 -5.43
N ARG A 240 27.63 -26.91 -5.94
CA ARG A 240 26.91 -27.48 -7.08
C ARG A 240 27.80 -27.64 -8.31
N GLN A 241 28.59 -26.61 -8.65
CA GLN A 241 29.49 -26.62 -9.80
C GLN A 241 30.53 -27.75 -9.77
N ASP A 242 31.01 -28.12 -8.58
CA ASP A 242 32.04 -29.16 -8.43
C ASP A 242 31.42 -30.56 -8.47
N PHE A 243 30.26 -30.75 -7.84
CA PHE A 243 29.61 -32.07 -7.76
C PHE A 243 28.76 -32.41 -9.00
N GLU A 244 28.24 -31.45 -9.76
CA GLU A 244 27.53 -31.70 -11.04
C GLU A 244 28.45 -32.27 -12.13
N LYS A 245 29.77 -32.09 -12.02
CA LYS A 245 30.76 -32.58 -13.01
C LYS A 245 31.17 -34.03 -12.80
N VAL A 246 30.81 -34.63 -11.66
CA VAL A 246 31.18 -36.00 -11.30
C VAL A 246 30.28 -36.97 -12.06
N LYS A 247 30.88 -37.85 -12.89
CA LYS A 247 30.12 -38.83 -13.69
C LYS A 247 29.52 -39.96 -12.85
N ASP A 248 30.25 -40.41 -11.84
CA ASP A 248 29.84 -41.48 -10.92
C ASP A 248 29.55 -40.89 -9.54
N THR A 249 28.34 -40.37 -9.35
CA THR A 249 27.93 -39.76 -8.08
C THR A 249 27.67 -40.82 -7.03
N THR A 250 28.34 -40.70 -5.88
CA THR A 250 28.03 -41.51 -4.71
C THR A 250 26.68 -41.12 -4.09
N LEU A 251 26.19 -41.93 -3.15
CA LEU A 251 25.00 -41.58 -2.37
C LEU A 251 25.21 -40.30 -1.55
N GLU A 252 26.43 -40.05 -1.06
CA GLU A 252 26.79 -38.82 -0.36
C GLU A 252 26.71 -37.61 -1.30
N ASP A 253 27.24 -37.72 -2.52
CA ASP A 253 27.20 -36.65 -3.52
C ASP A 253 25.77 -36.31 -3.93
N THR A 254 24.95 -37.34 -4.15
CA THR A 254 23.53 -37.18 -4.49
C THR A 254 22.77 -36.46 -3.37
N ASN A 255 22.99 -36.88 -2.12
CA ASN A 255 22.36 -36.32 -0.93
C ASN A 255 22.81 -34.85 -0.71
N LEU A 256 24.06 -34.52 -1.03
CA LEU A 256 24.57 -33.16 -0.99
C LEU A 256 23.94 -32.29 -2.09
N LEU A 257 23.87 -32.76 -3.34
CA LEU A 257 23.23 -32.05 -4.43
C LEU A 257 21.73 -31.79 -4.15
N GLN A 258 21.03 -32.75 -3.56
CA GLN A 258 19.65 -32.58 -3.09
C GLN A 258 19.55 -31.47 -2.02
N ALA A 259 20.45 -31.49 -1.04
CA ALA A 259 20.51 -30.47 0.00
C ALA A 259 20.77 -29.07 -0.57
N VAL A 260 21.72 -28.94 -1.50
CA VAL A 260 22.03 -27.67 -2.16
C VAL A 260 20.84 -27.15 -2.96
N ALA A 261 20.15 -28.01 -3.71
CA ALA A 261 18.97 -27.61 -4.48
C ALA A 261 17.83 -27.07 -3.58
N ILE A 262 17.56 -27.73 -2.44
CA ILE A 262 16.57 -27.26 -1.46
C ILE A 262 17.02 -25.95 -0.81
N ALA A 263 18.30 -25.84 -0.45
CA ALA A 263 18.85 -24.65 0.18
C ALA A 263 18.84 -23.42 -0.74
N GLU A 264 19.14 -23.58 -2.04
CA GLU A 264 19.06 -22.50 -3.03
C GLU A 264 17.62 -21.98 -3.19
N LEU A 265 16.64 -22.89 -3.26
CA LEU A 265 15.22 -22.50 -3.35
C LEU A 265 14.74 -21.78 -2.10
N HIS A 266 15.07 -22.31 -0.91
CA HIS A 266 14.72 -21.68 0.35
C HIS A 266 15.37 -20.29 0.49
N LEU A 267 16.64 -20.16 0.10
CA LEU A 267 17.33 -18.87 0.09
C LEU A 267 16.62 -17.83 -0.79
N LEU A 268 16.20 -18.24 -1.99
CA LEU A 268 15.49 -17.36 -2.91
C LEU A 268 14.18 -16.86 -2.31
N MET A 269 13.42 -17.75 -1.66
CA MET A 269 12.18 -17.38 -0.96
C MET A 269 12.43 -16.39 0.18
N LEU A 270 13.44 -16.64 1.02
CA LEU A 270 13.81 -15.73 2.11
C LEU A 270 14.26 -14.37 1.58
N LYS A 271 15.08 -14.35 0.53
CA LYS A 271 15.53 -13.12 -0.11
C LYS A 271 14.36 -12.29 -0.63
N ASN A 272 13.41 -12.91 -1.33
CA ASN A 272 12.24 -12.22 -1.85
C ASN A 272 11.40 -11.64 -0.70
N LYS A 273 11.19 -12.40 0.38
CA LYS A 273 10.45 -11.94 1.55
C LYS A 273 11.13 -10.73 2.23
N VAL A 274 12.45 -10.76 2.41
CA VAL A 274 13.19 -9.63 2.97
C VAL A 274 13.13 -8.41 2.06
N GLN A 275 13.23 -8.60 0.74
CA GLN A 275 13.12 -7.50 -0.23
C GLN A 275 11.71 -6.90 -0.25
N GLU A 276 10.66 -7.71 -0.18
CA GLU A 276 9.27 -7.24 -0.09
C GLU A 276 9.05 -6.42 1.18
N LEU A 277 9.58 -6.86 2.33
CA LEU A 277 9.50 -6.10 3.58
C LEU A 277 10.24 -4.76 3.48
N GLN A 278 11.47 -4.75 2.93
CA GLN A 278 12.23 -3.51 2.74
C GLN A 278 11.51 -2.53 1.80
N GLN A 279 10.98 -3.02 0.68
CA GLN A 279 10.23 -2.19 -0.27
C GLN A 279 8.95 -1.63 0.34
N LYS A 280 8.28 -2.42 1.17
CA LYS A 280 7.12 -1.99 1.94
C LYS A 280 7.49 -0.87 2.91
N ASP A 281 8.53 -1.06 3.71
CA ASP A 281 8.96 -0.08 4.72
C ASP A 281 9.40 1.24 4.06
N GLU A 282 10.21 1.16 3.00
CA GLU A 282 10.62 2.33 2.20
C GLU A 282 9.39 3.05 1.60
N ALA A 283 8.40 2.31 1.10
CA ALA A 283 7.19 2.90 0.53
C ALA A 283 6.33 3.60 1.60
N LEU A 284 6.29 3.07 2.83
CA LEU A 284 5.57 3.69 3.95
C LEU A 284 6.31 4.93 4.47
N GLU A 285 7.65 4.94 4.51
CA GLU A 285 8.44 6.14 4.81
C GLU A 285 8.26 7.24 3.76
N LEU A 286 8.20 6.87 2.48
CA LEU A 286 7.89 7.81 1.40
C LEU A 286 6.45 8.34 1.49
N LEU A 287 5.51 7.52 1.95
CA LEU A 287 4.13 7.93 2.17
C LEU A 287 4.04 8.95 3.30
N GLU A 288 4.68 8.68 4.44
CA GLU A 288 4.87 9.61 5.56
C GLU A 288 5.43 10.96 5.09
N ALA A 289 6.55 10.92 4.36
CA ALA A 289 7.17 12.13 3.82
C ALA A 289 6.28 12.87 2.80
N SER A 290 5.37 12.18 2.12
CA SER A 290 4.43 12.78 1.18
C SER A 290 3.23 13.43 1.89
N LEU A 291 2.76 12.82 2.99
CA LEU A 291 1.74 13.39 3.86
C LEU A 291 2.24 14.68 4.55
N ASP A 292 3.53 14.80 4.81
CA ASP A 292 4.12 16.02 5.40
C ASP A 292 4.33 17.16 4.40
N LYS A 293 3.94 17.00 3.13
CA LYS A 293 4.03 18.05 2.09
C LYS A 293 2.71 18.80 1.90
N PRO A 294 2.74 20.05 1.42
CA PRO A 294 1.53 20.78 1.02
C PRO A 294 0.67 19.96 0.03
N PRO A 295 -0.66 19.94 0.18
CA PRO A 295 -1.48 20.82 1.01
C PRO A 295 -1.56 20.50 2.51
N TYR A 296 -0.84 19.48 3.01
CA TYR A 296 -0.82 19.01 4.42
C TYR A 296 -2.11 18.35 4.94
N PHE A 297 -3.18 18.33 4.15
CA PHE A 297 -4.39 17.58 4.47
C PHE A 297 -4.77 16.71 3.27
N TYR A 298 -5.02 15.42 3.53
CA TYR A 298 -5.29 14.46 2.47
C TYR A 298 -6.49 13.58 2.81
N PRO A 299 -7.44 13.38 1.89
CA PRO A 299 -8.45 12.34 2.02
C PRO A 299 -7.85 10.97 1.69
N MET A 300 -8.48 9.89 2.17
CA MET A 300 -8.02 8.51 1.88
C MET A 300 -7.84 8.26 0.36
N SER A 301 -8.73 8.81 -0.48
CA SER A 301 -8.65 8.69 -1.94
C SER A 301 -7.39 9.31 -2.54
N ALA A 302 -6.82 10.34 -1.92
CA ALA A 302 -5.56 10.95 -2.36
C ALA A 302 -4.35 10.17 -1.84
N ILE A 303 -4.42 9.67 -0.60
CA ILE A 303 -3.36 8.86 0.02
C ILE A 303 -3.07 7.61 -0.84
N ILE A 304 -4.12 6.93 -1.29
CA ILE A 304 -4.00 5.73 -2.15
C ILE A 304 -3.33 6.05 -3.50
N LYS A 305 -3.50 7.28 -4.02
CA LYS A 305 -2.95 7.71 -5.31
C LYS A 305 -1.53 8.28 -5.22
N MET A 306 -0.94 8.35 -4.03
CA MET A 306 0.40 8.89 -3.88
C MET A 306 1.44 8.04 -4.63
N THR A 307 2.35 8.71 -5.32
CA THR A 307 3.39 8.09 -6.15
C THR A 307 4.77 8.40 -5.61
N ASP A 308 5.73 7.54 -5.93
CA ASP A 308 7.15 7.83 -5.72
C ASP A 308 7.67 8.94 -6.67
N SER A 309 8.95 9.28 -6.53
CA SER A 309 9.63 10.27 -7.38
C SER A 309 9.68 9.91 -8.87
N LYS A 310 9.39 8.65 -9.23
CA LYS A 310 9.35 8.13 -10.60
C LYS A 310 7.93 8.02 -11.15
N GLY A 311 6.90 8.44 -10.40
CA GLY A 311 5.50 8.37 -10.80
C GLY A 311 4.84 7.00 -10.61
N MET A 312 5.50 6.07 -9.90
CA MET A 312 4.92 4.76 -9.60
C MET A 312 4.06 4.84 -8.33
N PRO A 313 2.82 4.31 -8.32
CA PRO A 313 1.98 4.28 -7.14
C PRO A 313 2.64 3.54 -5.97
N LEU A 314 2.66 4.17 -4.79
CA LEU A 314 3.18 3.56 -3.56
C LEU A 314 2.35 2.35 -3.13
N SER A 315 1.05 2.36 -3.44
CA SER A 315 0.10 1.27 -3.17
C SER A 315 0.47 -0.07 -3.80
N ASN A 316 1.38 -0.10 -4.78
CA ASN A 316 1.84 -1.35 -5.39
C ASN A 316 2.89 -2.08 -4.53
N ARG A 317 3.44 -1.43 -3.50
CA ARG A 317 4.53 -1.95 -2.66
C ARG A 317 4.09 -2.39 -1.27
N TYR A 318 2.84 -2.14 -0.89
CA TYR A 318 2.25 -2.55 0.38
C TYR A 318 0.79 -2.98 0.16
N SER A 319 0.23 -3.79 1.06
CA SER A 319 -1.17 -4.17 0.99
C SER A 319 -2.11 -3.13 1.62
N ASP A 320 -3.41 -3.18 1.28
CA ASP A 320 -4.43 -2.34 1.92
C ASP A 320 -4.48 -2.53 3.45
N ALA A 321 -4.19 -3.74 3.92
CA ALA A 321 -4.11 -4.05 5.34
C ALA A 321 -2.91 -3.37 6.01
N ASP A 322 -1.79 -3.27 5.30
CA ASP A 322 -0.59 -2.57 5.77
C ASP A 322 -0.85 -1.07 5.87
N LEU A 323 -1.49 -0.46 4.85
CA LEU A 323 -1.85 0.96 4.87
C LEU A 323 -2.79 1.29 6.04
N LYS A 324 -3.80 0.45 6.28
CA LYS A 324 -4.71 0.63 7.41
C LYS A 324 -3.98 0.57 8.74
N LYS A 325 -3.14 -0.45 8.95
CA LYS A 325 -2.32 -0.56 10.17
C LYS A 325 -1.39 0.64 10.34
N PHE A 326 -0.78 1.11 9.25
CA PHE A 326 0.11 2.27 9.27
C PHE A 326 -0.62 3.56 9.67
N LEU A 327 -1.78 3.83 9.07
CA LEU A 327 -2.58 5.01 9.40
C LEU A 327 -3.18 4.90 10.79
N GLU A 328 -3.70 3.72 11.19
CA GLU A 328 -4.17 3.46 12.54
C GLU A 328 -3.08 3.79 13.55
N ARG A 329 -1.88 3.22 13.35
CA ARG A 329 -0.69 3.49 14.17
C ARG A 329 -0.45 5.00 14.34
N LEU A 330 -0.35 5.75 13.24
CA LEU A 330 -0.11 7.20 13.30
C LEU A 330 -1.25 8.01 13.96
N THR A 331 -2.48 7.49 13.91
CA THR A 331 -3.66 8.12 14.52
C THR A 331 -3.95 7.71 15.95
N THR A 332 -3.23 6.69 16.48
CA THR A 332 -3.45 6.17 17.84
C THR A 332 -2.22 6.23 18.73
N GLU A 333 -1.01 6.10 18.17
CA GLU A 333 0.22 6.18 18.97
C GLU A 333 0.48 7.62 19.40
N SER A 334 0.63 7.81 20.71
CA SER A 334 0.96 9.07 21.36
C SER A 334 1.94 8.81 22.51
N GLU A 335 2.84 9.75 22.76
CA GLU A 335 3.59 9.80 24.02
C GLU A 335 2.65 10.18 25.17
N ASP A 336 2.93 9.74 26.40
CA ASP A 336 2.01 9.85 27.55
C ASP A 336 1.44 11.28 27.73
N GLY A 337 0.17 11.46 27.37
CA GLY A 337 -0.57 12.72 27.52
C GLY A 337 -0.66 13.61 26.27
N ASP A 338 0.05 13.28 25.19
CA ASP A 338 0.07 14.06 23.94
C ASP A 338 -0.97 13.58 22.92
N LEU A 339 -1.27 14.41 21.92
CA LEU A 339 -2.06 14.00 20.77
C LEU A 339 -1.25 13.10 19.81
N PRO A 340 -1.92 12.16 19.10
CA PRO A 340 -1.30 11.35 18.06
C PRO A 340 -0.64 12.19 16.96
N HIS A 341 0.38 11.62 16.29
CA HIS A 341 1.11 12.31 15.23
C HIS A 341 0.21 12.76 14.08
N LEU A 342 -0.75 11.92 13.68
CA LEU A 342 -1.69 12.19 12.60
C LEU A 342 -3.10 12.36 13.16
N LEU A 343 -3.73 13.49 12.86
CA LEU A 343 -5.06 13.86 13.32
C LEU A 343 -6.08 13.70 12.20
N VAL A 344 -7.30 13.33 12.56
CA VAL A 344 -8.40 13.10 11.62
C VAL A 344 -9.54 14.07 11.91
N PHE A 345 -9.99 14.78 10.88
CA PHE A 345 -11.21 15.60 10.94
C PHE A 345 -12.14 15.27 9.78
N LYS A 346 -13.41 15.65 9.94
CA LYS A 346 -14.47 15.35 8.99
C LYS A 346 -15.16 16.64 8.58
N VAL A 347 -15.35 16.82 7.27
CA VAL A 347 -16.18 17.89 6.72
C VAL A 347 -17.64 17.45 6.61
N ASP A 348 -18.57 18.39 6.51
CA ASP A 348 -20.01 18.10 6.49
C ASP A 348 -20.45 17.17 5.35
N SER A 349 -19.71 17.15 4.24
CA SER A 349 -19.95 16.23 3.11
C SER A 349 -19.75 14.76 3.46
N GLY A 350 -19.12 14.44 4.58
CA GLY A 350 -18.81 13.06 4.96
C GLY A 350 -17.33 12.71 4.86
N THR A 351 -16.57 13.47 4.06
CA THR A 351 -15.16 13.17 3.75
C THR A 351 -14.28 13.31 5.00
N ARG A 352 -13.45 12.30 5.23
CA ARG A 352 -12.43 12.28 6.29
C ARG A 352 -11.09 12.73 5.72
N TYR A 353 -10.42 13.64 6.43
CA TYR A 353 -9.11 14.15 6.08
C TYR A 353 -8.10 13.84 7.19
N PHE A 354 -6.88 13.55 6.77
CA PHE A 354 -5.73 13.30 7.63
C PHE A 354 -4.77 14.48 7.57
N VAL A 355 -4.28 14.94 8.72
CA VAL A 355 -3.35 16.08 8.84
C VAL A 355 -2.38 15.85 9.99
N TYR A 356 -1.08 16.09 9.79
CA TYR A 356 -0.10 16.00 10.87
C TYR A 356 -0.36 17.08 11.92
N LYS A 357 -0.23 16.72 13.22
CA LYS A 357 -0.48 17.66 14.32
C LYS A 357 0.34 18.95 14.22
N THR A 358 1.60 18.84 13.77
CA THR A 358 2.53 19.95 13.57
C THR A 358 2.11 20.90 12.42
N LYS A 359 1.25 20.46 11.50
CA LYS A 359 0.83 21.23 10.32
C LYS A 359 -0.56 21.85 10.46
N VAL A 360 -1.33 21.53 11.50
CA VAL A 360 -2.69 22.06 11.70
C VAL A 360 -2.70 23.58 11.73
N PHE A 361 -1.85 24.23 12.55
CA PHE A 361 -1.83 25.69 12.64
C PHE A 361 -1.33 26.38 11.36
N PRO A 362 -0.22 25.96 10.74
CA PRO A 362 0.17 26.46 9.41
C PRO A 362 -0.95 26.32 8.37
N LEU A 363 -1.67 25.19 8.40
CA LEU A 363 -2.78 24.94 7.49
C LEU A 363 -3.96 25.89 7.75
N ILE A 364 -4.35 26.12 9.01
CA ILE A 364 -5.41 27.09 9.36
C ILE A 364 -5.05 28.48 8.85
N ILE A 365 -3.82 28.94 9.07
CA ILE A 365 -3.36 30.26 8.59
C ILE A 365 -3.47 30.35 7.07
N ARG A 366 -2.98 29.33 6.36
CA ARG A 366 -3.08 29.26 4.90
C ARG A 366 -4.55 29.35 4.45
N LEU A 367 -5.42 28.55 5.04
CA LEU A 367 -6.84 28.50 4.68
C LEU A 367 -7.59 29.80 5.03
N CYS A 368 -7.26 30.47 6.14
CA CYS A 368 -7.79 31.78 6.48
C CYS A 368 -7.41 32.82 5.43
N ASN A 369 -6.15 32.84 5.01
CA ASN A 369 -5.67 33.76 3.97
C ASN A 369 -6.33 33.50 2.61
N GLU A 370 -6.53 32.23 2.25
CA GLU A 370 -7.25 31.84 1.04
C GLU A 370 -8.73 32.26 1.09
N ALA A 371 -9.39 32.07 2.24
CA ALA A 371 -10.81 32.40 2.41
C ALA A 371 -11.06 33.91 2.51
N HIS A 372 -10.08 34.70 2.99
CA HIS A 372 -10.22 36.15 3.23
C HIS A 372 -10.77 36.90 2.02
N SER A 373 -10.13 36.75 0.86
CA SER A 373 -10.46 37.54 -0.34
C SER A 373 -11.88 37.22 -0.83
N ALA A 374 -12.20 35.93 -0.95
CA ALA A 374 -13.50 35.46 -1.42
C ALA A 374 -14.63 35.89 -0.48
N ILE A 375 -14.47 35.71 0.83
CA ILE A 375 -15.49 36.09 1.81
C ILE A 375 -15.70 37.60 1.84
N LYS A 376 -14.61 38.39 1.85
CA LYS A 376 -14.68 39.85 1.83
C LYS A 376 -15.39 40.36 0.59
N GLN A 377 -15.11 39.80 -0.58
CA GLN A 377 -15.77 40.18 -1.83
C GLN A 377 -17.26 39.77 -1.83
N ASN A 378 -17.58 38.55 -1.40
CA ASN A 378 -18.97 38.07 -1.29
C ASN A 378 -19.81 38.95 -0.36
N LEU A 379 -19.27 39.34 0.79
CA LEU A 379 -19.93 40.24 1.72
C LEU A 379 -20.07 41.66 1.16
N THR A 380 -19.02 42.20 0.54
CA THR A 380 -19.05 43.53 -0.09
C THR A 380 -20.14 43.58 -1.17
N ASN A 381 -20.23 42.56 -2.02
CA ASN A 381 -21.26 42.44 -3.06
C ASN A 381 -22.67 42.29 -2.47
N LYS A 382 -22.83 41.47 -1.43
CA LYS A 382 -24.11 41.31 -0.71
C LYS A 382 -24.58 42.64 -0.15
N TRP A 383 -23.69 43.38 0.50
CA TRP A 383 -24.01 44.65 1.16
C TRP A 383 -24.22 45.76 0.15
N TYR A 384 -23.46 45.81 -0.93
CA TYR A 384 -23.70 46.72 -2.06
C TYR A 384 -25.12 46.55 -2.63
N LYS A 385 -25.55 45.30 -2.89
CA LYS A 385 -26.91 45.02 -3.37
C LYS A 385 -27.99 45.48 -2.38
N ALA A 386 -27.80 45.25 -1.08
CA ALA A 386 -28.75 45.69 -0.05
C ALA A 386 -28.82 47.23 0.04
N LEU A 387 -27.66 47.90 0.03
CA LEU A 387 -27.57 49.36 0.09
C LEU A 387 -28.16 50.03 -1.15
N LYS A 388 -27.97 49.44 -2.33
CA LYS A 388 -28.62 49.87 -3.59
C LYS A 388 -30.15 49.83 -3.50
N ASN A 389 -30.70 48.94 -2.67
CA ASN A 389 -32.14 48.84 -2.39
C ASN A 389 -32.57 49.63 -1.13
N PHE A 390 -31.69 50.48 -0.58
CA PHE A 390 -31.91 51.24 0.67
C PHE A 390 -32.19 50.35 1.90
N GLU A 391 -31.74 49.10 1.87
CA GLU A 391 -31.81 48.17 2.99
C GLU A 391 -30.58 48.31 3.88
N LYS A 392 -30.79 48.34 5.19
CA LYS A 392 -29.73 48.26 6.20
C LYS A 392 -29.79 46.89 6.85
N LEU A 393 -28.82 46.05 6.52
CA LEU A 393 -28.71 44.73 7.10
C LEU A 393 -28.18 44.83 8.53
N SER A 394 -28.67 43.99 9.43
CA SER A 394 -28.31 44.05 10.84
C SER A 394 -26.83 43.75 11.10
N GLU A 395 -26.22 42.86 10.31
CA GLU A 395 -24.80 42.54 10.36
C GLU A 395 -23.86 43.71 9.98
N MET A 396 -24.40 44.82 9.44
CA MET A 396 -23.60 46.02 9.15
C MET A 396 -23.25 46.80 10.43
N HIS A 397 -24.08 46.68 11.48
CA HIS A 397 -23.97 47.48 12.71
C HIS A 397 -23.84 46.62 13.97
N ASP A 398 -24.32 45.38 13.94
CA ASP A 398 -24.24 44.43 15.04
C ASP A 398 -23.06 43.47 14.85
N LYS A 399 -22.09 43.52 15.78
CA LYS A 399 -20.90 42.66 15.77
C LYS A 399 -21.24 41.17 15.93
N GLN A 400 -22.22 40.80 16.77
CA GLN A 400 -22.55 39.39 17.00
C GLN A 400 -23.20 38.75 15.77
N ARG A 401 -24.08 39.52 15.09
CA ARG A 401 -24.66 39.07 13.82
C ARG A 401 -23.61 39.01 12.72
N PHE A 402 -22.65 39.94 12.71
CA PHE A 402 -21.53 39.89 11.78
C PHE A 402 -20.68 38.62 11.94
N GLU A 403 -20.34 38.22 13.16
CA GLU A 403 -19.66 36.95 13.43
C GLU A 403 -20.44 35.74 12.93
N SER A 404 -21.75 35.71 13.18
CA SER A 404 -22.62 34.62 12.73
C SER A 404 -22.64 34.52 11.20
N VAL A 405 -22.69 35.65 10.50
CA VAL A 405 -22.63 35.71 9.04
C VAL A 405 -21.26 35.26 8.52
N LEU A 406 -20.15 35.67 9.17
CA LEU A 406 -18.81 35.23 8.80
C LEU A 406 -18.67 33.72 8.96
N LYS A 407 -19.13 33.15 10.08
CA LYS A 407 -19.15 31.69 10.31
C LYS A 407 -19.85 30.96 9.16
N THR A 408 -21.06 31.38 8.78
CA THR A 408 -21.81 30.79 7.65
C THR A 408 -21.11 30.99 6.31
N GLN A 409 -20.39 32.11 6.10
CA GLN A 409 -19.62 32.32 4.88
C GLN A 409 -18.37 31.42 4.82
N VAL A 410 -17.71 31.17 5.95
CA VAL A 410 -16.58 30.23 6.03
C VAL A 410 -17.05 28.81 5.74
N GLU A 411 -18.13 28.36 6.36
CA GLU A 411 -18.73 27.05 6.11
C GLU A 411 -19.01 26.82 4.61
N LYS A 412 -19.52 27.84 3.90
CA LYS A 412 -19.81 27.75 2.46
C LYS A 412 -18.60 27.88 1.55
N THR A 413 -17.66 28.77 1.90
CA THR A 413 -16.54 29.14 1.02
C THR A 413 -15.29 28.29 1.27
N SER A 414 -15.12 27.80 2.50
CA SER A 414 -14.01 26.94 2.92
C SER A 414 -14.47 25.92 3.97
N PRO A 415 -15.15 24.83 3.55
CA PRO A 415 -15.64 23.79 4.46
C PRO A 415 -14.53 23.12 5.28
N VAL A 416 -13.32 23.00 4.71
CA VAL A 416 -12.14 22.43 5.40
C VAL A 416 -11.70 23.32 6.55
N LEU A 417 -11.63 24.64 6.34
CA LEU A 417 -11.31 25.59 7.40
C LEU A 417 -12.36 25.55 8.50
N TYR A 418 -13.64 25.52 8.12
CA TYR A 418 -14.73 25.40 9.07
C TYR A 418 -14.60 24.13 9.93
N ALA A 419 -14.36 22.98 9.30
CA ALA A 419 -14.21 21.72 10.01
C ALA A 419 -13.00 21.70 10.97
N LEU A 420 -11.86 22.28 10.55
CA LEU A 420 -10.67 22.39 11.40
C LEU A 420 -10.90 23.29 12.62
N LEU A 421 -11.53 24.47 12.43
CA LEU A 421 -11.83 25.40 13.51
C LEU A 421 -12.81 24.83 14.54
N ASN A 422 -13.62 23.84 14.15
CA ASN A 422 -14.56 23.15 15.03
C ASN A 422 -14.12 21.72 15.39
N ALA A 423 -12.88 21.33 15.10
CA ALA A 423 -12.38 20.00 15.41
C ALA A 423 -12.12 19.82 16.91
N ASN A 424 -12.51 18.66 17.45
CA ASN A 424 -12.38 18.36 18.88
C ASN A 424 -10.93 18.40 19.40
N PHE A 425 -9.95 18.13 18.54
CA PHE A 425 -8.54 18.12 18.91
C PHE A 425 -7.90 19.52 18.93
N LEU A 426 -8.55 20.56 18.37
CA LEU A 426 -7.88 21.86 18.18
C LEU A 426 -7.53 22.54 19.51
N THR A 427 -8.40 22.44 20.51
CA THR A 427 -8.15 22.96 21.86
C THR A 427 -7.05 22.19 22.58
N LEU A 428 -7.05 20.87 22.44
CA LEU A 428 -6.00 20.00 23.01
C LEU A 428 -4.63 20.30 22.37
N LEU A 429 -4.61 20.55 21.07
CA LEU A 429 -3.38 20.89 20.35
C LEU A 429 -2.81 22.24 20.79
N ASP A 430 -3.65 23.23 21.09
CA ASP A 430 -3.21 24.52 21.63
C ASP A 430 -2.58 24.37 23.02
N ILE A 431 -3.16 23.53 23.88
CA ILE A 431 -2.61 23.21 25.21
C ILE A 431 -1.23 22.53 25.07
N GLU A 432 -1.12 21.52 24.21
CA GLU A 432 0.14 20.81 23.94
C GLU A 432 1.22 21.77 23.41
N LEU A 433 0.87 22.66 22.47
CA LEU A 433 1.80 23.62 21.88
C LEU A 433 2.30 24.66 22.91
N GLN A 434 1.41 25.13 23.80
CA GLN A 434 1.76 26.10 24.86
C GLN A 434 2.71 25.50 25.91
N ASN A 435 2.65 24.18 26.13
CA ASN A 435 3.55 23.46 27.02
C ASN A 435 4.92 23.16 26.36
N SER A 436 4.99 23.17 25.03
CA SER A 436 6.23 22.93 24.29
C SER A 436 7.13 24.19 24.25
N THR A 437 8.45 24.01 24.39
CA THR A 437 9.46 25.09 24.36
C THR A 437 9.54 25.86 23.04
N ASN A 438 8.88 25.38 21.98
CA ASN A 438 8.79 25.99 20.66
C ASN A 438 7.48 26.76 20.46
N GLY A 439 7.12 27.60 21.43
CA GLY A 439 5.89 28.39 21.43
C GLY A 439 5.67 29.14 20.11
N GLY A 440 4.65 28.72 19.35
CA GLY A 440 4.32 29.27 18.05
C GLY A 440 3.92 30.74 18.14
N ASN A 441 4.48 31.58 17.24
CA ASN A 441 4.24 33.02 17.14
C ASN A 441 2.78 33.43 16.80
N PHE A 442 1.82 32.50 16.76
CA PHE A 442 0.45 32.77 16.32
C PHE A 442 -0.58 32.30 17.36
N ARG A 443 -1.35 33.26 17.90
CA ARG A 443 -2.39 33.00 18.90
C ARG A 443 -3.73 32.78 18.19
N LEU A 444 -4.18 31.52 18.11
CA LEU A 444 -5.53 31.17 17.64
C LEU A 444 -6.58 31.20 18.75
N PHE A 445 -6.12 31.20 20.00
CA PHE A 445 -6.95 31.21 21.18
C PHE A 445 -6.66 32.46 22.03
N SER A 446 -7.71 32.97 22.67
CA SER A 446 -7.64 34.02 23.67
C SER A 446 -8.50 33.59 24.87
N ASN A 447 -7.89 33.52 26.06
CA ASN A 447 -8.55 33.07 27.30
C ASN A 447 -9.27 31.70 27.15
N GLY A 448 -8.64 30.74 26.48
CA GLY A 448 -9.19 29.40 26.27
C GLY A 448 -10.35 29.31 25.27
N ARG A 449 -10.66 30.40 24.55
CA ARG A 449 -11.67 30.40 23.48
C ARG A 449 -11.01 30.71 22.14
N LEU A 450 -11.49 30.06 21.10
CA LEU A 450 -11.07 30.34 19.73
C LEU A 450 -11.35 31.82 19.42
N LEU A 451 -10.43 32.47 18.71
CA LEU A 451 -10.61 33.85 18.26
C LEU A 451 -11.89 33.99 17.39
N PRO A 452 -12.57 35.15 17.43
CA PRO A 452 -13.70 35.44 16.54
C PRO A 452 -13.31 35.31 15.07
N TYR A 453 -14.28 34.99 14.20
CA TYR A 453 -14.04 34.85 12.77
C TYR A 453 -13.59 36.17 12.13
N SER A 454 -14.03 37.31 12.66
CA SER A 454 -13.55 38.62 12.19
C SER A 454 -12.05 38.84 12.43
N GLU A 455 -11.51 38.32 13.54
CA GLU A 455 -10.09 38.40 13.87
C GLU A 455 -9.28 37.35 13.10
N LEU A 456 -9.76 36.10 13.04
CA LEU A 456 -9.11 35.01 12.30
C LEU A 456 -8.97 35.32 10.81
N LEU A 457 -10.02 35.88 10.20
CA LEU A 457 -10.00 36.28 8.79
C LEU A 457 -9.48 37.70 8.59
N MET A 458 -9.24 38.49 9.64
CA MET A 458 -8.90 39.92 9.54
C MET A 458 -9.92 40.74 8.70
N ILE A 459 -11.22 40.47 8.89
CA ILE A 459 -12.32 41.17 8.20
C ILE A 459 -13.16 41.93 9.22
N SER A 460 -13.20 43.25 9.10
CA SER A 460 -14.07 44.10 9.92
C SER A 460 -15.34 44.52 9.18
N ASN A 461 -16.44 44.63 9.91
CA ASN A 461 -17.71 45.13 9.37
C ASN A 461 -17.57 46.56 8.82
N SER A 462 -16.81 47.44 9.47
CA SER A 462 -16.56 48.80 9.00
C SER A 462 -15.86 48.85 7.65
N ALA A 463 -14.84 48.00 7.43
CA ALA A 463 -14.12 47.93 6.17
C ALA A 463 -15.00 47.41 5.03
N VAL A 464 -15.78 46.35 5.27
CA VAL A 464 -16.72 45.82 4.27
C VAL A 464 -17.80 46.86 3.92
N LEU A 465 -18.33 47.57 4.92
CA LEU A 465 -19.34 48.62 4.71
C LEU A 465 -18.79 49.80 3.91
N SER A 466 -17.55 50.23 4.21
CA SER A 466 -16.85 51.27 3.45
C SER A 466 -16.70 50.87 1.99
N ASN A 467 -16.18 49.66 1.72
CA ASN A 467 -16.03 49.15 0.36
C ASN A 467 -17.36 49.06 -0.39
N ALA A 468 -18.42 48.60 0.27
CA ALA A 468 -19.75 48.53 -0.33
C ALA A 468 -20.32 49.92 -0.65
N LYS A 469 -20.04 50.94 0.17
CA LYS A 469 -20.45 52.33 -0.08
C LYS A 469 -19.68 52.97 -1.22
N ILE A 470 -18.38 52.69 -1.35
CA ILE A 470 -17.54 53.20 -2.46
C ILE A 470 -18.09 52.74 -3.82
N LEU A 471 -18.70 51.54 -3.88
CA LEU A 471 -19.31 51.00 -5.09
C LEU A 471 -20.66 51.66 -5.45
N LEU A 472 -21.28 52.42 -4.54
CA LEU A 472 -22.54 53.12 -4.82
C LEU A 472 -22.30 54.34 -5.73
N PRO A 473 -23.26 54.67 -6.61
CA PRO A 473 -23.17 55.89 -7.42
C PRO A 473 -23.02 57.14 -6.55
N PHE A 474 -22.22 58.11 -6.99
CA PHE A 474 -21.90 59.34 -6.23
C PHE A 474 -23.11 60.18 -5.78
N TRP A 475 -24.28 60.00 -6.41
CA TRP A 475 -25.54 60.64 -5.99
C TRP A 475 -26.10 60.10 -4.65
N TYR A 476 -25.62 58.95 -4.15
CA TYR A 476 -26.00 58.40 -2.84
C TYR A 476 -25.35 59.12 -1.64
N SER A 477 -24.28 59.89 -1.85
CA SER A 477 -23.54 60.60 -0.79
C SER A 477 -23.98 62.05 -0.57
N ILE A 478 -24.98 62.54 -1.31
CA ILE A 478 -25.51 63.91 -1.18
C ILE A 478 -26.72 63.90 -0.21
N PRO A 479 -26.66 64.61 0.93
CA PRO A 479 -27.68 64.52 2.00
C PRO A 479 -29.11 64.80 1.52
N ILE A 480 -29.28 65.67 0.53
CA ILE A 480 -30.57 66.17 0.04
C ILE A 480 -31.21 65.20 -0.98
N VAL A 481 -30.43 64.40 -1.71
CA VAL A 481 -30.93 63.49 -2.77
C VAL A 481 -31.33 62.12 -2.22
N SER A 482 -30.65 61.65 -1.16
CA SER A 482 -30.93 60.34 -0.54
C SER A 482 -32.29 60.27 0.18
N GLN A 483 -32.79 61.39 0.71
CA GLN A 483 -34.12 61.46 1.34
C GLN A 483 -35.27 61.47 0.32
N ILE A 484 -35.05 62.05 -0.87
CA ILE A 484 -36.08 62.22 -1.90
C ILE A 484 -36.27 60.91 -2.70
N ILE A 485 -35.18 60.21 -3.04
CA ILE A 485 -35.26 58.95 -3.81
C ILE A 485 -35.69 57.77 -2.92
N GLY A 486 -35.29 57.74 -1.64
CA GLY A 486 -35.72 56.71 -0.68
C GLY A 486 -37.23 56.74 -0.38
N PHE A 487 -37.91 57.86 -0.65
CA PHE A 487 -39.36 58.01 -0.53
C PHE A 487 -40.11 57.59 -1.81
N PHE A 488 -39.51 57.78 -3.00
CA PHE A 488 -40.11 57.42 -4.29
C PHE A 488 -39.81 56.00 -4.78
N MET A 489 -38.73 55.35 -4.36
CA MET A 489 -38.39 53.95 -4.73
C MET A 489 -38.78 52.90 -3.68
N ARG A 490 -39.32 53.29 -2.51
CA ARG A 490 -39.94 52.35 -1.57
C ARG A 490 -41.33 51.95 -2.11
N GLY A 491 -41.35 51.11 -3.15
CA GLY A 491 -42.53 50.35 -3.52
C GLY A 491 -43.01 49.48 -2.34
N PRO A 492 -44.30 49.14 -2.25
CA PRO A 492 -44.88 48.52 -1.08
C PRO A 492 -44.23 47.17 -0.82
N LYS A 493 -43.80 46.94 0.44
CA LYS A 493 -43.26 45.66 0.91
C LYS A 493 -44.26 44.54 0.61
N LYS A 494 -43.99 43.73 -0.41
CA LYS A 494 -44.61 42.40 -0.54
C LYS A 494 -44.05 41.53 0.58
N LYS A 495 -44.90 41.20 1.57
CA LYS A 495 -44.74 40.02 2.41
C LYS A 495 -44.57 38.82 1.49
N LYS A 496 -43.45 38.10 1.60
CA LYS A 496 -43.30 36.76 1.03
C LYS A 496 -43.37 35.75 2.18
N ASN A 497 -44.58 35.24 2.40
CA ASN A 497 -44.76 33.85 2.80
C ASN A 497 -44.66 32.99 1.54
N GLY A 498 -44.08 31.80 1.68
CA GLY A 498 -44.42 30.61 0.90
C GLY A 498 -43.94 30.56 -0.56
N GLU A 499 -43.01 29.64 -0.80
CA GLU A 499 -42.92 28.71 -1.94
C GLU A 499 -43.59 29.07 -3.28
N GLU A 500 -42.80 29.00 -4.36
CA GLU A 500 -43.18 28.46 -5.67
C GLU A 500 -41.88 28.26 -6.49
N LYS A 501 -41.52 27.00 -6.77
CA LYS A 501 -41.81 26.25 -8.00
C LYS A 501 -41.10 26.81 -9.23
N GLU A 502 -40.14 26.02 -9.70
CA GLU A 502 -39.59 26.08 -11.05
C GLU A 502 -40.70 25.84 -12.07
N GLU A 503 -40.79 26.71 -13.06
CA GLU A 503 -41.32 26.35 -14.36
C GLU A 503 -40.43 26.93 -15.46
N VAL A 504 -40.01 26.02 -16.32
CA VAL A 504 -39.19 26.15 -17.51
C VAL A 504 -39.96 26.92 -18.58
N ARG A 505 -39.27 27.78 -19.34
CA ARG A 505 -39.65 28.06 -20.72
C ARG A 505 -38.45 28.26 -21.64
N ASP A 506 -38.37 27.32 -22.57
CA ASP A 506 -37.59 27.31 -23.79
C ASP A 506 -37.80 28.55 -24.67
N THR A 507 -36.74 28.92 -25.38
CA THR A 507 -36.84 29.40 -26.77
C THR A 507 -35.81 28.67 -27.63
N HIS A 508 -36.34 27.96 -28.63
CA HIS A 508 -35.63 27.16 -29.64
C HIS A 508 -34.71 27.99 -30.56
N SER A 509 -33.61 27.37 -31.04
CA SER A 509 -33.36 27.26 -32.50
C SER A 509 -32.37 26.14 -32.87
N THR A 510 -32.94 25.12 -33.53
CA THR A 510 -32.48 24.36 -34.72
C THR A 510 -30.99 24.09 -35.03
N ASN A 511 -30.66 22.79 -34.98
CA ASN A 511 -30.07 21.91 -36.02
C ASN A 511 -28.67 22.16 -36.66
N LYS A 512 -27.85 21.09 -36.59
CA LYS A 512 -26.77 20.61 -37.48
C LYS A 512 -25.49 21.45 -37.67
N ASN A 513 -24.37 20.96 -37.10
CA ASN A 513 -23.29 20.30 -37.86
C ASN A 513 -22.10 19.97 -36.93
N ILE A 514 -21.72 18.70 -36.87
CA ILE A 514 -20.45 18.25 -36.27
C ILE A 514 -19.34 18.76 -37.19
N ARG A 515 -18.68 19.84 -36.78
CA ARG A 515 -17.41 20.29 -37.38
C ARG A 515 -16.25 19.60 -36.65
N PRO A 516 -15.19 19.18 -37.37
CA PRO A 516 -14.00 18.64 -36.71
C PRO A 516 -13.40 19.73 -35.82
N ALA A 517 -13.09 19.37 -34.57
CA ALA A 517 -12.54 20.29 -33.57
C ALA A 517 -11.32 21.02 -34.14
N THR A 518 -11.36 22.35 -34.08
CA THR A 518 -10.23 23.18 -34.51
C THR A 518 -9.01 22.86 -33.65
N LYS A 519 -7.79 22.95 -34.21
CA LYS A 519 -6.51 22.70 -33.49
C LYS A 519 -6.43 23.38 -32.11
N ARG A 520 -7.13 24.52 -31.95
CA ARG A 520 -7.25 25.30 -30.71
C ARG A 520 -8.16 24.65 -29.67
N GLU A 521 -9.32 24.13 -30.07
CA GLU A 521 -10.25 23.44 -29.17
C GLU A 521 -9.63 22.15 -28.60
N ALA A 522 -8.84 21.44 -29.41
CA ALA A 522 -8.11 20.25 -28.97
C ALA A 522 -7.01 20.58 -27.94
N ILE A 523 -6.30 21.71 -28.10
CA ILE A 523 -5.30 22.19 -27.13
C ILE A 523 -5.97 22.64 -25.83
N MET A 524 -7.13 23.31 -25.92
CA MET A 524 -7.90 23.74 -24.75
C MET A 524 -8.45 22.56 -23.95
N GLN A 525 -8.86 21.48 -24.62
CA GLN A 525 -9.24 20.23 -23.95
C GLN A 525 -8.05 19.56 -23.27
N ALA A 526 -6.88 19.49 -23.93
CA ALA A 526 -5.65 18.99 -23.32
C ALA A 526 -5.23 19.83 -22.10
N ALA A 527 -5.41 21.15 -22.16
CA ALA A 527 -5.14 22.04 -21.04
C ALA A 527 -6.05 21.81 -19.85
N LYS A 528 -7.35 21.53 -20.07
CA LYS A 528 -8.28 21.15 -19.00
C LYS A 528 -7.93 19.82 -18.33
N THR A 529 -7.40 18.87 -19.10
CA THR A 529 -6.93 17.58 -18.53
C THR A 529 -5.72 17.81 -17.62
N VAL A 530 -4.73 18.59 -18.08
CA VAL A 530 -3.55 18.94 -17.28
C VAL A 530 -3.91 19.84 -16.09
N GLU A 531 -4.95 20.66 -16.21
CA GLU A 531 -5.49 21.49 -15.12
C GLU A 531 -6.00 20.64 -13.96
N ASN A 532 -6.73 19.56 -14.24
CA ASN A 532 -7.23 18.64 -13.20
C ASN A 532 -6.11 17.95 -12.42
N ASP A 533 -4.93 17.78 -13.04
CA ASP A 533 -3.77 17.15 -12.40
C ASP A 533 -2.90 18.13 -11.60
N LEU A 534 -2.90 19.42 -11.98
CA LEU A 534 -2.09 20.47 -11.34
C LEU A 534 -2.87 21.28 -10.28
N VAL A 535 -4.19 21.36 -10.39
CA VAL A 535 -5.05 22.13 -9.49
C VAL A 535 -5.80 21.18 -8.56
N PRO A 536 -5.69 21.31 -7.22
CA PRO A 536 -6.43 20.47 -6.28
C PRO A 536 -7.95 20.55 -6.48
N GLU A 537 -8.66 19.44 -6.25
CA GLU A 537 -10.13 19.38 -6.30
C GLU A 537 -10.73 20.44 -5.34
N GLY A 538 -11.43 21.45 -5.90
CA GLY A 538 -12.00 22.59 -5.15
C GLY A 538 -11.18 23.89 -5.20
N SER A 539 -10.07 23.92 -5.93
CA SER A 539 -9.30 25.14 -6.25
C SER A 539 -9.45 25.55 -7.72
N THR A 540 -8.92 26.71 -8.10
CA THR A 540 -8.92 27.22 -9.50
C THR A 540 -7.53 27.66 -9.90
N VAL A 541 -7.21 27.67 -11.21
CA VAL A 541 -5.90 28.13 -11.71
C VAL A 541 -5.57 29.54 -11.24
N ASP A 542 -6.54 30.45 -11.27
CA ASP A 542 -6.35 31.82 -10.79
C ASP A 542 -6.07 31.90 -9.28
N ARG A 543 -6.66 30.97 -8.50
CA ARG A 543 -6.45 30.87 -7.05
C ARG A 543 -5.06 30.36 -6.72
N GLU A 544 -4.61 29.29 -7.39
CA GLU A 544 -3.25 28.76 -7.19
C GLU A 544 -2.18 29.74 -7.68
N LEU A 545 -2.43 30.46 -8.79
CA LEU A 545 -1.53 31.53 -9.26
C LEU A 545 -1.32 32.64 -8.24
N ASP A 546 -2.40 33.16 -7.64
CA ASP A 546 -2.30 34.20 -6.61
C ASP A 546 -1.59 33.69 -5.35
N SER A 547 -1.80 32.41 -5.00
CA SER A 547 -1.12 31.74 -3.88
C SER A 547 0.39 31.67 -4.08
N TYR A 548 0.84 31.09 -5.21
CA TYR A 548 2.27 30.97 -5.48
C TYR A 548 2.93 32.34 -5.71
N CYS A 549 2.22 33.30 -6.31
CA CYS A 549 2.71 34.69 -6.47
C CYS A 549 3.14 35.29 -5.14
N LYS A 550 2.33 35.14 -4.10
CA LYS A 550 2.62 35.67 -2.75
C LYS A 550 3.74 34.92 -2.04
N GLN A 551 3.92 33.63 -2.36
CA GLN A 551 5.00 32.82 -1.78
C GLN A 551 6.36 33.21 -2.35
N TRP A 552 6.46 33.36 -3.68
CA TRP A 552 7.75 33.69 -4.30
C TRP A 552 8.08 35.19 -4.29
N ASN A 553 7.07 36.07 -4.32
CA ASN A 553 7.26 37.52 -4.24
C ASN A 553 7.04 38.04 -2.81
N LYS A 554 8.12 38.05 -2.01
CA LYS A 554 8.11 38.50 -0.60
C LYS A 554 8.22 40.02 -0.41
N LEU A 555 8.17 40.81 -1.49
CA LEU A 555 8.31 42.26 -1.39
C LEU A 555 7.12 42.88 -0.63
N ILE A 556 7.42 43.67 0.40
CA ILE A 556 6.44 44.30 1.29
C ILE A 556 5.81 45.54 0.63
N SER A 557 6.57 46.25 -0.22
CA SER A 557 6.07 47.42 -0.94
C SER A 557 5.09 46.98 -2.05
N PRO A 558 3.85 47.50 -2.07
CA PRO A 558 2.83 47.08 -3.04
C PRO A 558 3.21 47.44 -4.49
N ASP A 559 3.94 48.53 -4.70
CA ASP A 559 4.39 48.94 -6.03
C ASP A 559 5.54 48.05 -6.54
N ALA A 560 6.51 47.76 -5.67
CA ALA A 560 7.62 46.87 -6.00
C ALA A 560 7.14 45.41 -6.22
N HIS A 561 6.17 44.96 -5.43
CA HIS A 561 5.53 43.66 -5.59
C HIS A 561 4.85 43.55 -6.97
N ARG A 562 4.05 44.54 -7.35
CA ARG A 562 3.38 44.57 -8.66
C ARG A 562 4.38 44.61 -9.82
N GLN A 563 5.43 45.41 -9.70
CA GLN A 563 6.45 45.55 -10.75
C GLN A 563 7.21 44.23 -10.98
N LEU A 564 7.65 43.57 -9.91
CA LEU A 564 8.35 42.28 -10.02
C LEU A 564 7.44 41.18 -10.60
N THR A 565 6.17 41.13 -10.17
CA THR A 565 5.20 40.18 -10.71
C THR A 565 4.97 40.42 -12.20
N GLU A 566 4.87 41.67 -12.65
CA GLU A 566 4.68 42.00 -14.07
C GLU A 566 5.94 41.73 -14.91
N ASP A 567 7.13 41.94 -14.36
CA ASP A 567 8.40 41.61 -15.02
C ASP A 567 8.52 40.09 -15.25
N VAL A 568 8.19 39.29 -14.23
CA VAL A 568 8.14 37.82 -14.31
C VAL A 568 7.08 37.36 -15.32
N ASN A 569 5.87 37.91 -15.26
CA ASN A 569 4.79 37.62 -16.20
C ASN A 569 5.15 38.00 -17.65
N SER A 570 5.89 39.09 -17.84
CA SER A 570 6.37 39.53 -19.14
C SER A 570 7.44 38.61 -19.69
N LEU A 571 8.33 38.11 -18.85
CA LEU A 571 9.34 37.11 -19.23
C LEU A 571 8.67 35.80 -19.66
N ILE A 572 7.68 35.31 -18.90
CA ILE A 572 6.94 34.09 -19.25
C ILE A 572 6.19 34.28 -20.57
N ARG A 573 5.49 35.40 -20.77
CA ARG A 573 4.80 35.72 -22.04
C ARG A 573 5.76 35.80 -23.22
N GLY A 574 6.95 36.39 -23.03
CA GLY A 574 7.98 36.49 -24.07
C GLY A 574 8.61 35.15 -24.46
N TYR A 575 8.79 34.25 -23.49
CA TYR A 575 9.22 32.89 -23.75
C TYR A 575 8.13 32.08 -24.45
N MET A 576 6.89 32.11 -23.95
CA MET A 576 5.77 31.37 -24.52
C MET A 576 5.48 31.81 -25.96
N ARG A 577 5.61 33.09 -26.31
CA ARG A 577 5.48 33.56 -27.71
C ARG A 577 6.43 32.86 -28.69
N ARG A 578 7.63 32.47 -28.25
CA ARG A 578 8.59 31.73 -29.10
C ARG A 578 8.26 30.24 -29.19
N VAL A 579 7.71 29.67 -28.11
CA VAL A 579 7.49 28.23 -27.98
C VAL A 579 6.09 27.80 -28.47
N ILE A 580 5.11 28.71 -28.50
CA ILE A 580 3.70 28.40 -28.80
C ILE A 580 3.49 27.69 -30.14
N HIS A 581 4.30 27.99 -31.16
CA HIS A 581 4.23 27.35 -32.47
C HIS A 581 4.63 25.86 -32.47
N THR A 582 5.33 25.41 -31.43
CA THR A 582 5.74 24.01 -31.25
C THR A 582 4.75 23.19 -30.41
N ILE A 583 3.70 23.83 -29.88
CA ILE A 583 2.68 23.19 -29.03
C ILE A 583 1.53 22.67 -29.90
N SER A 584 1.13 21.42 -29.68
CA SER A 584 -0.04 20.76 -30.27
C SER A 584 -0.80 20.00 -29.19
N ALA A 585 -2.04 19.60 -29.45
CA ALA A 585 -2.86 18.87 -28.47
C ALA A 585 -2.20 17.55 -28.01
N GLN A 586 -1.41 16.89 -28.87
CA GLN A 586 -0.69 15.66 -28.55
C GLN A 586 0.60 15.89 -27.77
N THR A 587 1.17 17.11 -27.83
CA THR A 587 2.44 17.44 -27.16
C THR A 587 2.24 18.24 -25.86
N PHE A 588 0.99 18.58 -25.51
CA PHE A 588 0.65 19.33 -24.31
C PHE A 588 0.31 18.39 -23.14
N THR A 589 1.35 17.86 -22.50
CA THR A 589 1.25 17.00 -21.30
C THR A 589 1.82 17.70 -20.06
N ILE A 590 1.57 17.14 -18.88
CA ILE A 590 2.10 17.67 -17.62
C ILE A 590 3.63 17.68 -17.59
N GLU A 591 4.29 16.66 -18.17
CA GLU A 591 5.75 16.59 -18.29
C GLU A 591 6.27 17.70 -19.20
N ARG A 592 5.54 18.01 -20.27
CA ARG A 592 5.91 19.10 -21.16
C ARG A 592 5.82 20.44 -20.45
N VAL A 593 4.73 20.71 -19.72
CA VAL A 593 4.55 21.94 -18.93
C VAL A 593 5.66 22.08 -17.88
N ARG A 594 5.99 21.00 -17.16
CA ARG A 594 7.11 20.96 -16.21
C ARG A 594 8.45 21.26 -16.88
N SER A 595 8.74 20.65 -18.04
CA SER A 595 9.99 20.88 -18.77
C SER A 595 10.16 22.33 -19.24
N LEU A 596 9.06 22.98 -19.66
CA LEU A 596 9.05 24.38 -20.07
C LEU A 596 9.27 25.31 -18.87
N ALA A 597 8.61 25.04 -17.75
CA ALA A 597 8.81 25.78 -16.51
C ALA A 597 10.24 25.65 -15.97
N GLU A 598 10.82 24.46 -16.04
CA GLU A 598 12.18 24.19 -15.57
C GLU A 598 13.23 24.92 -16.43
N SER A 599 13.05 24.92 -17.76
CA SER A 599 13.89 25.69 -18.68
C SER A 599 13.81 27.19 -18.41
N LEU A 600 12.63 27.70 -18.06
CA LEU A 600 12.42 29.13 -17.79
C LEU A 600 13.12 29.57 -16.51
N ILE A 601 13.06 28.75 -15.46
CA ILE A 601 13.61 29.09 -14.13
C ILE A 601 15.13 29.05 -14.10
N LYS A 602 15.74 28.23 -14.95
CA LYS A 602 17.19 28.19 -15.15
C LYS A 602 17.75 29.43 -15.87
N THR A 603 16.92 30.41 -16.27
CA THR A 603 17.45 31.66 -16.85
C THR A 603 18.05 32.58 -15.78
N PRO A 604 19.12 33.34 -16.12
CA PRO A 604 19.88 34.15 -15.14
C PRO A 604 19.05 35.17 -14.35
N ASN A 605 17.93 35.64 -14.91
CA ASN A 605 17.05 36.61 -14.25
C ASN A 605 16.12 35.95 -13.21
N MET A 606 15.65 34.73 -13.47
CA MET A 606 14.75 33.98 -12.56
C MET A 606 15.51 33.34 -11.40
N GLN A 607 16.79 33.01 -11.60
CA GLN A 607 17.66 32.46 -10.54
C GLN A 607 17.95 33.44 -9.40
N LYS A 608 17.68 34.73 -9.58
CA LYS A 608 17.86 35.77 -8.54
C LYS A 608 16.75 35.75 -7.48
N ILE A 609 15.64 35.04 -7.72
CA ILE A 609 14.52 34.91 -6.78
C ILE A 609 14.83 33.78 -5.80
N SER A 610 14.68 33.99 -4.49
CA SER A 610 15.06 33.00 -3.49
C SER A 610 14.15 31.77 -3.45
N GLU A 611 12.85 31.94 -3.70
CA GLU A 611 11.83 30.89 -3.57
C GLU A 611 11.58 30.17 -4.90
N GLN A 612 12.55 29.33 -5.28
CA GLN A 612 12.58 28.64 -6.58
C GLN A 612 11.43 27.63 -6.76
N GLU A 613 11.02 26.92 -5.71
CA GLU A 613 9.93 25.91 -5.79
C GLU A 613 8.56 26.56 -6.01
N SER A 614 8.26 27.62 -5.27
CA SER A 614 7.02 28.40 -5.41
C SER A 614 6.96 29.10 -6.76
N LEU A 615 8.10 29.63 -7.23
CA LEU A 615 8.22 30.19 -8.57
C LEU A 615 7.98 29.13 -9.65
N PHE A 616 8.42 27.89 -9.43
CA PHE A 616 8.23 26.78 -10.37
C PHE A 616 6.77 26.39 -10.54
N MET A 617 6.03 26.27 -9.44
CA MET A 617 4.60 26.01 -9.52
C MET A 617 3.83 27.19 -10.12
N TYR A 618 4.22 28.44 -9.79
CA TYR A 618 3.65 29.64 -10.40
C TYR A 618 3.81 29.65 -11.93
N VAL A 619 5.03 29.37 -12.42
CA VAL A 619 5.32 29.37 -13.86
C VAL A 619 4.52 28.29 -14.59
N GLN A 620 4.39 27.09 -14.02
CA GLN A 620 3.58 26.02 -14.61
C GLN A 620 2.13 26.43 -14.80
N LEU A 621 1.52 26.99 -13.75
CA LEU A 621 0.13 27.43 -13.78
C LEU A 621 -0.07 28.65 -14.70
N TYR A 622 0.93 29.52 -14.80
CA TYR A 622 0.82 30.71 -15.65
C TYR A 622 0.95 30.34 -17.14
N ILE A 623 1.79 29.35 -17.47
CA ILE A 623 1.84 28.73 -18.81
C ILE A 623 0.47 28.12 -19.15
N LEU A 624 -0.13 27.39 -18.22
CA LEU A 624 -1.45 26.78 -18.40
C LEU A 624 -2.53 27.85 -18.64
N ARG A 625 -2.52 28.95 -17.86
CA ARG A 625 -3.42 30.09 -18.04
C ARG A 625 -3.25 30.78 -19.39
N LEU A 626 -2.02 30.95 -19.88
CA LEU A 626 -1.75 31.57 -21.19
C LEU A 626 -2.28 30.75 -22.35
N ILE A 627 -2.28 29.42 -22.23
CA ILE A 627 -2.77 28.51 -23.27
C ILE A 627 -4.30 28.36 -23.19
N SER A 628 -4.87 28.40 -21.99
CA SER A 628 -6.32 28.36 -21.77
C SER A 628 -7.02 29.65 -22.23
N ASN A 629 -6.39 30.82 -22.04
CA ASN A 629 -6.91 32.13 -22.43
C ASN A 629 -6.46 32.61 -23.82
N GLY A 630 -5.59 31.86 -24.50
CA GLY A 630 -4.99 32.18 -25.80
C GLY A 630 -5.87 31.80 -26.98
#